data_AF-A0A9D6G543-F1
#
_entry.id   AF-A0A9D6G543-F1
#
_cell.length_a   1.000
_cell.length_b   1.000
_cell.length_c   1.000
_cell.angle_alpha   90.00
_cell.angle_beta   90.00
_cell.angle_gamma   90.00
#
_symmetry.space_group_name_H-M   'P 1'
#
loop_
_entity.id
_entity.type
_entity.pdbx_description
1 polymer ?
#
loop_
_entity_poly.entity_id
_entity_poly.type
_entity_poly.pdbx_seq_one_letter_code
_entity_poly.pdbx_strand_id
1 'polypeptide(L)'
;MSRSERIALWALLAAVLVVASLHWWVAADEWVFRWVQFHRGCGVEAASRWIDPIVRGTLALLIGIGLVWGGWRRPWRVLALLALFLIGAGAVEVLKTGIERLRPSSTPGMVTGNSFPSGHTTGAAMVAAIAVVLIRGRHWPRAAAIGACGVAAACVALQAIGRLLNGSHWLSDVVASALLGVAWVLGAGWMRRWSRVAVTSVVAIAGAAFLVFDDLPGVRLRLPSAIDESRASIASVEFGTLEGRAALGGRWSDGPREPIGPVSWALSSEVSATLRTEQEAAGVLKIMIRPATGAENRRRCSRLVISVNEWAAPEIALLRGWREYHVAPPPGVLRRGENTVRFRFAAEPGEAPPTASGGRVGFRYLRLYPRA
;
A
#
# COMPACT_ATOMS: atom_id res chain seq x y z
N MET A 1 28.63 -22.45 -6.89
CA MET A 1 27.62 -21.38 -7.13
C MET A 1 28.21 -20.27 -8.00
N SER A 2 27.46 -19.80 -9.00
CA SER A 2 27.83 -18.63 -9.81
C SER A 2 27.74 -17.33 -9.01
N ARG A 3 28.25 -16.21 -9.54
CA ARG A 3 28.11 -14.88 -8.90
C ARG A 3 26.64 -14.46 -8.77
N SER A 4 25.80 -14.74 -9.77
CA SER A 4 24.36 -14.40 -9.71
C SER A 4 23.63 -15.24 -8.66
N GLU A 5 23.99 -16.51 -8.51
CA GLU A 5 23.43 -17.40 -7.48
C GLU A 5 23.81 -16.94 -6.07
N ARG A 6 25.04 -16.46 -5.86
CA ARG A 6 25.42 -15.88 -4.56
C ARG A 6 24.60 -14.63 -4.23
N ILE A 7 24.40 -13.74 -5.19
CA ILE A 7 23.56 -12.55 -5.00
C ILE A 7 22.11 -12.96 -4.72
N ALA A 8 21.58 -13.95 -5.45
CA ALA A 8 20.24 -14.48 -5.23
C ALA A 8 20.07 -15.05 -3.82
N LEU A 9 21.06 -15.79 -3.32
CA LEU A 9 21.05 -16.33 -1.98
C LEU A 9 21.02 -15.23 -0.92
N TRP A 10 21.90 -14.24 -1.03
CA TRP A 10 21.90 -13.11 -0.10
C TRP A 10 20.62 -12.29 -0.16
N ALA A 11 20.06 -12.07 -1.34
CA ALA A 11 18.77 -11.38 -1.48
C ALA A 11 17.62 -12.18 -0.85
N LEU A 12 17.59 -13.50 -1.05
CA LEU A 12 16.58 -14.37 -0.42
C LEU A 12 16.73 -14.40 1.10
N LEU A 13 17.95 -14.58 1.62
CA LEU A 13 18.23 -14.56 3.05
C LEU A 13 17.86 -13.21 3.67
N ALA A 14 18.15 -12.10 3.00
CA ALA A 14 17.74 -10.77 3.44
C ALA A 14 16.22 -10.60 3.45
N ALA A 15 15.50 -11.11 2.44
CA ALA A 15 14.04 -11.09 2.42
C ALA A 15 13.45 -11.91 3.58
N VAL A 16 13.98 -13.11 3.83
CA VAL A 16 13.60 -13.96 4.97
C VAL A 16 13.91 -13.26 6.29
N LEU A 17 15.07 -12.60 6.41
CA LEU A 17 15.43 -11.84 7.61
C LEU A 17 14.46 -10.68 7.87
N VAL A 18 14.03 -9.95 6.84
CA VAL A 18 12.99 -8.91 6.97
C VAL A 18 11.70 -9.51 7.53
N VAL A 19 11.25 -10.65 6.99
CA VAL A 19 10.03 -11.34 7.45
C VAL A 19 10.18 -11.86 8.89
N ALA A 20 11.32 -12.49 9.21
CA ALA A 20 11.59 -13.03 10.54
C ALA A 20 11.73 -11.94 11.61
N SER A 21 12.16 -10.73 11.22
CA SER A 21 12.33 -9.58 12.12
C SER A 21 11.14 -8.62 12.12
N LEU A 22 9.98 -9.00 11.58
CA LEU A 22 8.83 -8.09 11.39
C LEU A 22 8.38 -7.38 12.66
N HIS A 23 8.53 -7.99 13.84
CA HIS A 23 8.20 -7.35 15.12
C HIS A 23 8.98 -6.04 15.35
N TRP A 24 10.21 -5.91 14.84
CA TRP A 24 10.95 -4.64 14.83
C TRP A 24 10.49 -3.72 13.69
N TRP A 25 10.16 -4.28 12.53
CA TRP A 25 9.70 -3.52 11.38
C TRP A 25 8.34 -2.88 11.58
N VAL A 26 7.45 -3.44 12.39
CA VAL A 26 6.10 -2.89 12.63
C VAL A 26 6.15 -1.43 13.08
N ALA A 27 7.09 -1.06 13.95
CA ALA A 27 7.29 0.32 14.38
C ALA A 27 7.76 1.22 13.22
N ALA A 28 8.70 0.74 12.40
CA ALA A 28 9.18 1.45 11.23
C ALA A 28 8.10 1.59 10.14
N ASP A 29 7.30 0.55 9.93
CA ASP A 29 6.16 0.49 9.03
C ASP A 29 5.12 1.55 9.41
N GLU A 30 4.76 1.62 10.69
CA GLU A 30 3.84 2.63 11.21
C GLU A 30 4.42 4.04 11.08
N TRP A 31 5.68 4.23 11.48
CA TRP A 31 6.34 5.53 11.43
C TRP A 31 6.43 6.07 10.00
N VAL A 32 6.89 5.25 9.04
CA VAL A 32 6.96 5.63 7.63
C VAL A 32 5.56 5.88 7.07
N PHE A 33 4.58 5.04 7.38
CA PHE A 33 3.22 5.26 6.92
C PHE A 33 2.68 6.61 7.40
N ARG A 34 2.80 6.91 8.69
CA ARG A 34 2.36 8.20 9.27
C ARG A 34 3.10 9.38 8.65
N TRP A 35 4.42 9.28 8.50
CA TRP A 35 5.23 10.32 7.87
C TRP A 35 4.76 10.57 6.43
N VAL A 36 4.54 9.51 5.65
CA VAL A 36 4.04 9.61 4.28
C VAL A 36 2.66 10.26 4.26
N GLN A 37 1.71 9.80 5.09
CA GLN A 37 0.36 10.39 5.10
C GLN A 37 0.37 11.86 5.51
N PHE A 38 1.24 12.25 6.44
CA PHE A 38 1.37 13.65 6.87
C PHE A 38 1.91 14.57 5.77
N HIS A 39 2.87 14.10 4.97
CA HIS A 39 3.50 14.90 3.90
C HIS A 39 2.78 14.76 2.55
N ARG A 40 1.67 14.02 2.48
CA ARG A 40 0.88 13.88 1.25
C ARG A 40 0.00 15.11 1.04
N GLY A 41 0.35 15.88 0.01
CA GLY A 41 -0.48 16.93 -0.56
C GLY A 41 -1.10 16.56 -1.91
N CYS A 42 -1.93 17.46 -2.43
CA CYS A 42 -2.56 17.36 -3.75
C CYS A 42 -1.54 17.15 -4.89
N GLY A 43 -0.43 17.89 -4.86
CA GLY A 43 0.64 17.76 -5.85
C GLY A 43 1.34 16.39 -5.79
N VAL A 44 1.62 15.89 -4.58
CA VAL A 44 2.22 14.57 -4.37
C VAL A 44 1.29 13.46 -4.86
N GLU A 45 -0.01 13.57 -4.59
CA GLU A 45 -1.01 12.64 -5.10
C GLU A 45 -1.05 12.66 -6.64
N ALA A 46 -1.10 13.84 -7.25
CA ALA A 46 -1.12 13.98 -8.70
C ALA A 46 0.14 13.38 -9.34
N ALA A 47 1.32 13.64 -8.76
CA ALA A 47 2.59 13.08 -9.20
C ALA A 47 2.65 11.56 -9.04
N SER A 48 2.12 11.02 -7.94
CA SER A 48 2.16 9.58 -7.64
C SER A 48 1.49 8.71 -8.72
N ARG A 49 0.49 9.26 -9.44
CA ARG A 49 -0.20 8.56 -10.55
C ARG A 49 0.71 8.27 -11.73
N TRP A 50 1.77 9.05 -11.90
CA TRP A 50 2.73 8.88 -12.99
C TRP A 50 3.84 7.88 -12.68
N ILE A 51 3.99 7.47 -11.41
CA ILE A 51 5.06 6.54 -11.00
C ILE A 51 4.96 5.21 -11.77
N ASP A 52 3.80 4.55 -11.75
CA ASP A 52 3.60 3.25 -12.40
C ASP A 52 3.85 3.29 -13.92
N PRO A 53 3.26 4.23 -14.70
CA PRO A 53 3.53 4.29 -16.13
C PRO A 53 4.98 4.67 -16.45
N ILE A 54 5.63 5.55 -15.67
CA ILE A 54 7.05 5.87 -15.84
C ILE A 54 7.90 4.62 -15.62
N VAL A 55 7.73 3.92 -14.49
CA VAL A 55 8.49 2.70 -14.19
C VAL A 55 8.29 1.65 -15.28
N ARG A 56 7.04 1.39 -15.69
CA ARG A 56 6.75 0.42 -16.76
C ARG A 56 7.38 0.83 -18.08
N GLY A 57 7.28 2.09 -18.47
CA GLY A 57 7.86 2.62 -19.71
C GLY A 57 9.39 2.53 -19.71
N THR A 58 10.04 2.96 -18.63
CA THR A 58 11.51 2.89 -18.49
C THR A 58 12.01 1.45 -18.49
N LEU A 59 11.35 0.54 -17.76
CA LEU A 59 11.73 -0.87 -17.74
C LEU A 59 11.49 -1.54 -19.11
N ALA A 60 10.38 -1.24 -19.78
CA ALA A 60 10.12 -1.73 -21.14
C ALA A 60 11.18 -1.23 -22.13
N LEU A 61 11.62 0.04 -22.00
CA LEU A 61 12.71 0.58 -22.79
C LEU A 61 14.02 -0.18 -22.54
N LEU A 62 14.39 -0.44 -21.27
CA LEU A 62 15.58 -1.22 -20.94
C LEU A 62 15.52 -2.66 -21.50
N ILE A 63 14.34 -3.30 -21.45
CA ILE A 63 14.12 -4.61 -22.07
C ILE A 63 14.29 -4.51 -23.59
N GLY A 64 13.63 -3.56 -24.27
CA GLY A 64 13.73 -3.37 -25.71
C GLY A 64 15.17 -3.15 -26.17
N ILE A 65 15.91 -2.31 -25.45
CA ILE A 65 17.34 -2.07 -25.61
C ILE A 65 18.14 -3.38 -25.49
N GLY A 66 17.91 -4.16 -24.43
CA GLY A 66 18.58 -5.44 -24.22
C GLY A 66 18.22 -6.50 -25.28
N LEU A 67 17.00 -6.44 -25.80
CA LEU A 67 16.57 -7.31 -26.89
C LEU A 67 17.30 -6.94 -28.19
N VAL A 68 17.21 -5.68 -28.65
CA VAL A 68 17.79 -5.20 -29.93
C VAL A 68 19.28 -5.54 -30.03
N TRP A 69 20.04 -5.34 -28.95
CA TRP A 69 21.49 -5.55 -28.96
C TRP A 69 21.95 -7.00 -28.75
N GLY A 70 21.05 -7.96 -28.54
CA GLY A 70 21.49 -9.36 -28.42
C GLY A 70 20.45 -10.39 -27.99
N GLY A 71 19.29 -9.96 -27.48
CA GLY A 71 18.19 -10.86 -27.13
C GLY A 71 17.50 -11.49 -28.34
N TRP A 72 17.22 -10.73 -29.41
CA TRP A 72 16.51 -11.25 -30.60
C TRP A 72 17.25 -12.38 -31.32
N ARG A 73 18.58 -12.41 -31.23
CA ARG A 73 19.42 -13.47 -31.81
C ARG A 73 19.34 -14.80 -31.02
N ARG A 74 18.65 -14.82 -29.87
CA ARG A 74 18.50 -15.99 -28.99
C ARG A 74 17.06 -16.10 -28.48
N PRO A 75 16.08 -16.40 -29.37
CA PRO A 75 14.66 -16.40 -29.02
C PRO A 75 14.34 -17.29 -27.81
N TRP A 76 14.97 -18.46 -27.72
CA TRP A 76 14.82 -19.37 -26.58
C TRP A 76 15.24 -18.76 -25.23
N ARG A 77 16.25 -17.89 -25.21
CA ARG A 77 16.66 -17.18 -23.99
C ARG A 77 15.61 -16.16 -23.57
N VAL A 78 15.01 -15.47 -24.54
CA VAL A 78 13.94 -14.49 -24.29
C VAL A 78 12.69 -15.20 -23.77
N LEU A 79 12.29 -16.30 -24.42
CA LEU A 79 11.17 -17.13 -23.97
C LEU A 79 11.39 -17.69 -22.56
N ALA A 80 12.61 -18.14 -22.24
CA ALA A 80 12.94 -18.61 -20.90
C ALA A 80 12.84 -17.51 -19.84
N LEU A 81 13.22 -16.26 -20.16
CA LEU A 81 13.09 -15.12 -19.25
C LEU A 81 11.64 -14.67 -19.09
N LEU A 82 10.84 -14.74 -20.16
CA LEU A 82 9.40 -14.50 -20.11
C LEU A 82 8.70 -15.55 -19.24
N ALA A 83 8.98 -16.83 -19.46
CA ALA A 83 8.45 -17.92 -18.65
C ALA A 83 8.86 -17.74 -17.17
N LEU A 84 10.11 -17.39 -16.91
CA LEU A 84 10.60 -17.10 -15.56
C LEU A 84 9.81 -15.97 -14.88
N PHE A 85 9.48 -14.90 -15.61
CA PHE A 85 8.64 -13.81 -15.10
C PHE A 85 7.22 -14.30 -14.78
N LEU A 86 6.58 -15.02 -15.71
CA LEU A 86 5.22 -15.51 -15.54
C LEU A 86 5.09 -16.49 -14.37
N ILE A 87 6.04 -17.42 -14.22
CA ILE A 87 6.08 -18.35 -13.08
C ILE A 87 6.31 -17.57 -11.79
N GLY A 88 7.19 -16.55 -11.80
CA GLY A 88 7.41 -15.69 -10.64
C GLY A 88 6.17 -14.91 -10.23
N ALA A 89 5.41 -14.39 -11.19
CA ALA A 89 4.13 -13.72 -10.93
C ALA A 89 3.09 -14.68 -10.32
N GLY A 90 3.01 -15.92 -10.82
CA GLY A 90 2.17 -16.96 -10.22
C GLY A 90 2.61 -17.31 -8.79
N ALA A 91 3.91 -17.44 -8.54
CA ALA A 91 4.44 -17.70 -7.21
C ALA A 91 4.13 -16.57 -6.21
N VAL A 92 4.19 -15.32 -6.67
CA VAL A 92 3.75 -14.15 -5.88
C VAL A 92 2.28 -14.24 -5.50
N GLU A 93 1.41 -14.67 -6.42
CA GLU A 93 -0.01 -14.84 -6.13
C GLU A 93 -0.26 -15.96 -5.12
N VAL A 94 0.43 -17.10 -5.26
CA VAL A 94 0.37 -18.20 -4.28
C VAL A 94 0.80 -17.73 -2.89
N LEU A 95 1.91 -16.98 -2.80
CA LEU A 95 2.37 -16.40 -1.53
C LEU A 95 1.33 -15.42 -0.97
N LYS A 96 0.71 -14.62 -1.82
CA LYS A 96 -0.27 -13.62 -1.42
C LYS A 96 -1.56 -14.26 -0.91
N THR A 97 -1.99 -15.39 -1.47
CA THR A 97 -3.14 -16.16 -0.97
C THR A 97 -2.82 -16.84 0.36
N GLY A 98 -1.60 -17.38 0.50
CA GLY A 98 -1.18 -18.10 1.70
C GLY A 98 -0.76 -17.24 2.88
N ILE A 99 -0.40 -15.96 2.66
CA ILE A 99 0.10 -15.06 3.70
C ILE A 99 -0.91 -13.97 3.99
N GLU A 100 -1.49 -14.00 5.18
CA GLU A 100 -2.38 -12.97 5.68
C GLU A 100 -1.57 -11.86 6.35
N ARG A 101 -1.66 -10.65 5.77
CA ARG A 101 -1.13 -9.43 6.39
C ARG A 101 -2.06 -8.28 6.08
N LEU A 102 -2.58 -7.63 7.11
CA LEU A 102 -3.39 -6.42 6.94
C LEU A 102 -2.55 -5.30 6.32
N ARG A 103 -3.08 -4.63 5.30
CA ARG A 103 -2.41 -3.54 4.58
C ARG A 103 -2.77 -2.19 5.18
N PRO A 104 -1.97 -1.12 5.00
CA PRO A 104 -2.29 0.17 5.61
C PRO A 104 -3.67 0.74 5.20
N SER A 105 -4.12 0.44 3.99
CA SER A 105 -5.44 0.84 3.49
C SER A 105 -6.59 -0.14 3.81
N SER A 106 -6.36 -1.26 4.52
CA SER A 106 -7.46 -2.16 4.86
C SER A 106 -8.41 -1.49 5.85
N THR A 107 -9.68 -1.47 5.47
CA THR A 107 -10.79 -1.04 6.31
C THR A 107 -11.43 -2.25 6.98
N PRO A 108 -11.88 -2.15 8.24
CA PRO A 108 -12.79 -3.12 8.83
C PRO A 108 -14.00 -3.34 7.90
N GLY A 109 -14.19 -4.56 7.43
CA GLY A 109 -15.29 -4.95 6.53
C GLY A 109 -14.97 -4.93 5.02
N MET A 110 -13.80 -4.42 4.59
CA MET A 110 -13.36 -4.50 3.19
C MET A 110 -11.95 -5.08 3.11
N VAL A 111 -11.90 -6.39 3.30
CA VAL A 111 -10.74 -7.21 2.96
C VAL A 111 -10.73 -7.35 1.44
N THR A 112 -9.89 -6.58 0.75
CA THR A 112 -9.58 -6.84 -0.67
C THR A 112 -8.10 -7.17 -0.83
N GLY A 113 -7.71 -8.32 -0.28
CA GLY A 113 -6.40 -8.94 -0.50
C GLY A 113 -5.31 -8.57 0.52
N ASN A 114 -4.34 -9.46 0.64
CA ASN A 114 -3.23 -9.38 1.59
C ASN A 114 -2.17 -8.34 1.18
N SER A 115 -1.51 -7.75 2.17
CA SER A 115 -0.44 -6.76 1.96
C SER A 115 0.85 -7.39 1.44
N PHE A 116 1.16 -8.59 1.90
CA PHE A 116 2.44 -9.23 1.60
C PHE A 116 2.28 -10.39 0.61
N PRO A 117 3.19 -10.55 -0.36
CA PRO A 117 4.16 -9.55 -0.84
C PRO A 117 3.50 -8.51 -1.79
N SER A 118 4.20 -7.41 -2.05
CA SER A 118 3.82 -6.42 -3.07
C SER A 118 4.09 -6.95 -4.47
N GLY A 119 3.03 -7.25 -5.22
CA GLY A 119 3.13 -7.71 -6.61
C GLY A 119 3.73 -6.67 -7.56
N HIS A 120 3.43 -5.38 -7.39
CA HIS A 120 4.02 -4.31 -8.22
C HIS A 120 5.52 -4.18 -7.97
N THR A 121 5.95 -4.20 -6.70
CA THR A 121 7.36 -4.07 -6.35
C THR A 121 8.15 -5.31 -6.76
N THR A 122 7.61 -6.51 -6.51
CA THR A 122 8.24 -7.77 -6.92
C THR A 122 8.34 -7.86 -8.45
N GLY A 123 7.26 -7.52 -9.17
CA GLY A 123 7.23 -7.51 -10.63
C GLY A 123 8.22 -6.52 -11.23
N ALA A 124 8.29 -5.29 -10.71
CA ALA A 124 9.29 -4.32 -11.14
C ALA A 124 10.72 -4.81 -10.89
N ALA A 125 10.98 -5.43 -9.73
CA ALA A 125 12.29 -6.02 -9.43
C ALA A 125 12.66 -7.19 -10.35
N MET A 126 11.70 -8.06 -10.70
CA MET A 126 11.91 -9.13 -11.67
C MET A 126 12.22 -8.56 -13.06
N VAL A 127 11.42 -7.62 -13.56
CA VAL A 127 11.65 -7.02 -14.89
C VAL A 127 12.97 -6.24 -14.93
N ALA A 128 13.29 -5.49 -13.88
CA ALA A 128 14.57 -4.81 -13.71
C ALA A 128 15.76 -5.79 -13.78
N ALA A 129 15.69 -6.91 -13.05
CA ALA A 129 16.73 -7.93 -13.08
C ALA A 129 16.84 -8.61 -14.46
N ILE A 130 15.72 -8.88 -15.13
CA ILE A 130 15.69 -9.43 -16.49
C ILE A 130 16.35 -8.47 -17.47
N ALA A 131 16.02 -7.17 -17.41
CA ALA A 131 16.61 -6.15 -18.26
C ALA A 131 18.13 -6.09 -18.09
N VAL A 132 18.62 -6.09 -16.85
CA VAL A 132 20.05 -6.13 -16.54
C VAL A 132 20.71 -7.41 -17.09
N VAL A 133 20.07 -8.57 -16.97
CA VAL A 133 20.58 -9.85 -17.52
C VAL A 133 20.67 -9.84 -19.05
N LEU A 134 19.73 -9.19 -19.74
CA LEU A 134 19.78 -9.01 -21.19
C LEU A 134 20.92 -8.07 -21.60
N ILE A 135 21.02 -6.90 -20.96
CA ILE A 135 22.02 -5.85 -21.27
C ILE A 135 23.45 -6.33 -20.99
N ARG A 136 23.69 -7.07 -19.90
CA ARG A 136 25.03 -7.60 -19.56
C ARG A 136 25.52 -8.71 -20.50
N GLY A 137 24.74 -9.09 -21.52
CA GLY A 137 25.10 -10.04 -22.56
C GLY A 137 26.23 -9.55 -23.48
N ARG A 138 27.45 -9.46 -22.94
CA ARG A 138 28.76 -9.55 -23.62
C ARG A 138 29.23 -8.41 -24.53
N HIS A 139 28.39 -7.45 -24.94
CA HIS A 139 28.80 -6.39 -25.89
C HIS A 139 28.69 -4.95 -25.37
N TRP A 140 28.29 -4.75 -24.11
CA TRP A 140 28.11 -3.40 -23.58
C TRP A 140 29.36 -2.89 -22.85
N PRO A 141 29.73 -1.60 -23.04
CA PRO A 141 30.69 -0.94 -22.18
C PRO A 141 30.30 -1.09 -20.71
N ARG A 142 31.29 -1.36 -19.85
CA ARG A 142 31.04 -1.54 -18.40
C ARG A 142 30.26 -0.37 -17.80
N ALA A 143 30.57 0.86 -18.22
CA ALA A 143 29.87 2.07 -17.78
C ALA A 143 28.38 2.04 -18.12
N ALA A 144 28.03 1.63 -19.35
CA ALA A 144 26.64 1.57 -19.79
C ALA A 144 25.86 0.45 -19.07
N ALA A 145 26.51 -0.69 -18.77
CA ALA A 145 25.93 -1.73 -17.94
C ALA A 145 25.72 -1.30 -16.48
N ILE A 146 26.64 -0.49 -15.92
CA ILE A 146 26.48 0.10 -14.57
C ILE A 146 25.32 1.11 -14.57
N GLY A 147 25.25 1.97 -15.58
CA GLY A 147 24.14 2.91 -15.77
C GLY A 147 22.78 2.20 -15.83
N ALA A 148 22.67 1.13 -16.63
CA ALA A 148 21.46 0.31 -16.70
C ALA A 148 21.09 -0.32 -15.34
N CYS A 149 22.08 -0.77 -14.55
CA CYS A 149 21.83 -1.27 -13.20
C CYS A 149 21.30 -0.16 -12.27
N GLY A 150 21.86 1.07 -12.37
CA GLY A 150 21.41 2.22 -11.61
C GLY A 150 19.97 2.62 -11.95
N VAL A 151 19.63 2.70 -13.24
CA VAL A 151 18.26 2.99 -13.71
C VAL A 151 17.29 1.90 -13.26
N ALA A 152 17.68 0.62 -13.39
CA ALA A 152 16.86 -0.50 -12.96
C ALA A 152 16.58 -0.46 -11.44
N ALA A 153 17.61 -0.18 -10.62
CA ALA A 153 17.45 -0.02 -9.18
C ALA A 153 16.56 1.19 -8.82
N ALA A 154 16.73 2.32 -9.51
CA ALA A 154 15.90 3.50 -9.33
C ALA A 154 14.42 3.22 -9.67
N CYS A 155 14.14 2.44 -10.72
CA CYS A 155 12.79 2.02 -11.07
C CYS A 155 12.14 1.18 -9.95
N VAL A 156 12.88 0.25 -9.35
CA VAL A 156 12.38 -0.57 -8.23
C VAL A 156 12.12 0.29 -7.00
N ALA A 157 13.03 1.20 -6.66
CA ALA A 157 12.86 2.12 -5.55
C ALA A 157 11.66 3.06 -5.76
N LEU A 158 11.51 3.60 -6.96
CA LEU A 158 10.39 4.47 -7.33
C LEU A 158 9.05 3.70 -7.26
N GLN A 159 9.02 2.45 -7.73
CA GLN A 159 7.84 1.58 -7.62
C GLN A 159 7.47 1.30 -6.16
N ALA A 160 8.46 1.04 -5.30
CA ALA A 160 8.28 0.86 -3.86
C ALA A 160 7.71 2.13 -3.21
N ILE A 161 8.31 3.30 -3.49
CA ILE A 161 7.82 4.60 -3.02
C ILE A 161 6.36 4.81 -3.45
N GLY A 162 6.02 4.52 -4.71
CA GLY A 162 4.63 4.62 -5.19
C GLY A 162 3.64 3.77 -4.39
N ARG A 163 4.06 2.58 -3.92
CA ARG A 163 3.21 1.72 -3.07
C ARG A 163 3.02 2.27 -1.65
N LEU A 164 4.06 2.90 -1.10
CA LEU A 164 4.02 3.59 0.20
C LEU A 164 3.15 4.83 0.13
N LEU A 165 3.34 5.67 -0.90
CA LEU A 165 2.51 6.84 -1.18
C LEU A 165 1.03 6.44 -1.29
N ASN A 166 0.72 5.38 -2.02
CA ASN A 166 -0.65 4.89 -2.15
C ASN A 166 -1.24 4.31 -0.85
N GLY A 167 -0.44 4.11 0.21
CA GLY A 167 -0.86 3.44 1.44
C GLY A 167 -1.25 1.98 1.22
N SER A 168 -0.76 1.36 0.15
CA SER A 168 -1.17 0.01 -0.26
C SER A 168 -0.36 -1.11 0.38
N HIS A 169 0.84 -0.78 0.85
CA HIS A 169 1.82 -1.72 1.40
C HIS A 169 2.64 -1.06 2.50
N TRP A 170 3.15 -1.85 3.43
CA TRP A 170 4.11 -1.42 4.45
C TRP A 170 5.52 -1.28 3.87
N LEU A 171 6.42 -0.62 4.61
CA LEU A 171 7.84 -0.49 4.21
C LEU A 171 8.49 -1.87 4.09
N SER A 172 8.31 -2.72 5.10
CA SER A 172 8.82 -4.09 5.11
C SER A 172 8.29 -4.93 3.96
N ASP A 173 7.03 -4.73 3.55
CA ASP A 173 6.45 -5.41 2.37
C ASP A 173 7.26 -5.09 1.12
N VAL A 174 7.48 -3.79 0.83
CA VAL A 174 8.14 -3.38 -0.40
C VAL A 174 9.63 -3.73 -0.41
N VAL A 175 10.31 -3.68 0.74
CA VAL A 175 11.73 -4.07 0.86
C VAL A 175 11.90 -5.57 0.59
N ALA A 176 11.15 -6.41 1.30
CA ALA A 176 11.23 -7.85 1.11
C ALA A 176 10.78 -8.27 -0.30
N SER A 177 9.75 -7.62 -0.86
CA SER A 177 9.27 -7.87 -2.24
C SER A 177 10.31 -7.55 -3.31
N ALA A 178 11.05 -6.45 -3.16
CA ALA A 178 12.13 -6.11 -4.07
C ALA A 178 13.24 -7.16 -4.03
N LEU A 179 13.62 -7.61 -2.83
CA LEU A 179 14.61 -8.66 -2.62
C LEU A 179 14.17 -10.01 -3.20
N LEU A 180 12.90 -10.39 -3.00
CA LEU A 180 12.31 -11.61 -3.57
C LEU A 180 12.35 -11.60 -5.10
N GLY A 181 11.99 -10.49 -5.75
CA GLY A 181 12.03 -10.37 -7.20
C GLY A 181 13.45 -10.50 -7.78
N VAL A 182 14.44 -9.89 -7.12
CA VAL A 182 15.86 -10.03 -7.49
C VAL A 182 16.35 -11.47 -7.29
N ALA A 183 16.03 -12.08 -6.13
CA ALA A 183 16.41 -13.45 -5.81
C ALA A 183 15.84 -14.45 -6.84
N TRP A 184 14.57 -14.28 -7.20
CA TRP A 184 13.89 -15.14 -8.18
C TRP A 184 14.61 -15.17 -9.53
N VAL A 185 14.92 -13.99 -10.09
CA VAL A 185 15.53 -13.91 -11.42
C VAL A 185 16.99 -14.35 -11.41
N LEU A 186 17.78 -13.92 -10.44
CA LEU A 186 19.20 -14.24 -10.37
C LEU A 186 19.46 -15.70 -9.91
N GLY A 187 18.50 -16.28 -9.19
CA GLY A 187 18.49 -17.67 -8.73
C GLY A 187 18.04 -18.67 -9.80
N ALA A 188 17.66 -18.22 -11.01
CA ALA A 188 17.21 -19.11 -12.09
C ALA A 188 18.24 -20.17 -12.53
N GLY A 189 19.52 -20.01 -12.16
CA GLY A 189 20.52 -21.06 -12.32
C GLY A 189 20.24 -22.32 -11.49
N TRP A 190 19.63 -22.18 -10.31
CA TRP A 190 19.25 -23.29 -9.45
C TRP A 190 18.08 -24.09 -10.03
N MET A 191 17.06 -23.39 -10.53
CA MET A 191 15.87 -24.01 -11.12
C MET A 191 16.20 -24.86 -12.35
N ARG A 192 17.23 -24.50 -13.12
CA ARG A 192 17.70 -25.30 -14.27
C ARG A 192 18.26 -26.67 -13.88
N ARG A 193 18.65 -26.88 -12.62
CA ARG A 193 19.22 -28.13 -12.12
C ARG A 193 18.16 -29.05 -11.51
N TRP A 194 16.89 -28.62 -11.46
CA TRP A 194 15.82 -29.42 -10.88
C TRP A 194 15.43 -30.56 -11.81
N SER A 195 15.17 -31.74 -11.23
CA SER A 195 14.59 -32.86 -11.97
C SER A 195 13.13 -32.57 -12.36
N ARG A 196 12.62 -33.25 -13.39
CA ARG A 196 11.20 -33.14 -13.79
C ARG A 196 10.26 -33.47 -12.63
N VAL A 197 10.63 -34.46 -11.80
CA VAL A 197 9.89 -34.85 -10.60
C VAL A 197 9.86 -33.72 -9.57
N ALA A 198 10.99 -33.05 -9.33
CA ALA A 198 11.04 -31.92 -8.41
C ALA A 198 10.16 -30.75 -8.90
N VAL A 199 10.23 -30.40 -10.19
CA VAL A 199 9.42 -29.32 -10.77
C VAL A 199 7.92 -29.64 -10.66
N THR A 200 7.51 -30.84 -11.08
CA THR A 200 6.09 -31.26 -11.02
C THR A 200 5.59 -31.34 -9.59
N SER A 201 6.40 -31.80 -8.65
CA SER A 201 6.06 -31.81 -7.22
C SER A 201 5.85 -30.41 -6.67
N VAL A 202 6.75 -29.47 -6.96
CA VAL A 202 6.63 -28.08 -6.50
C VAL A 202 5.40 -27.40 -7.09
N VAL A 203 5.10 -27.61 -8.37
CA VAL A 203 3.90 -27.07 -9.00
C VAL A 203 2.62 -27.68 -8.39
N ALA A 204 2.60 -29.00 -8.18
CA ALA A 204 1.46 -29.67 -7.56
C ALA A 204 1.23 -29.19 -6.12
N ILE A 205 2.29 -29.07 -5.32
CA ILE A 205 2.23 -28.54 -3.95
C ILE A 205 1.75 -27.08 -3.95
N ALA A 206 2.28 -26.24 -4.84
CA ALA A 206 1.86 -24.84 -4.94
C ALA A 206 0.38 -24.70 -5.36
N GLY A 207 -0.08 -25.53 -6.29
CA GLY A 207 -1.49 -25.57 -6.71
C GLY A 207 -2.41 -26.03 -5.57
N ALA A 208 -2.05 -27.12 -4.88
CA ALA A 208 -2.80 -27.59 -3.72
C ALA A 208 -2.82 -26.55 -2.60
N ALA A 209 -1.67 -25.95 -2.29
CA ALA A 209 -1.57 -24.88 -1.28
C ALA A 209 -2.43 -23.68 -1.66
N PHE A 210 -2.45 -23.26 -2.94
CA PHE A 210 -3.29 -22.18 -3.40
C PHE A 210 -4.78 -22.48 -3.15
N LEU A 211 -5.27 -23.66 -3.55
CA LEU A 211 -6.66 -24.06 -3.33
C LEU A 211 -6.99 -24.11 -1.83
N VAL A 212 -6.13 -24.74 -1.03
CA VAL A 212 -6.31 -24.83 0.42
C VAL A 212 -6.37 -23.45 1.07
N PHE A 213 -5.44 -22.56 0.74
CA PHE A 213 -5.42 -21.21 1.32
C PHE A 213 -6.56 -20.35 0.80
N ASP A 214 -6.99 -20.51 -0.45
CA ASP A 214 -8.12 -19.75 -1.00
C ASP A 214 -9.42 -20.11 -0.26
N ASP A 215 -9.70 -21.40 -0.11
CA ASP A 215 -10.94 -21.91 0.48
C ASP A 215 -10.95 -21.90 2.03
N LEU A 216 -9.77 -22.00 2.66
CA LEU A 216 -9.64 -22.11 4.12
C LEU A 216 -8.79 -20.95 4.68
N PRO A 217 -9.40 -19.79 4.99
CA PRO A 217 -8.66 -18.65 5.53
C PRO A 217 -7.99 -18.93 6.88
N GLY A 218 -8.54 -19.86 7.68
CA GLY A 218 -8.02 -20.21 8.99
C GLY A 218 -6.63 -20.88 9.00
N VAL A 219 -6.16 -21.39 7.86
CA VAL A 219 -4.84 -22.07 7.77
C VAL A 219 -3.76 -21.18 7.16
N ARG A 220 -4.08 -19.94 6.79
CA ARG A 220 -3.11 -19.01 6.21
C ARG A 220 -2.09 -18.55 7.24
N LEU A 221 -0.87 -18.27 6.78
CA LEU A 221 0.21 -17.75 7.61
C LEU A 221 -0.05 -16.27 7.91
N ARG A 222 -0.28 -15.93 9.18
CA ARG A 222 -0.47 -14.54 9.61
C ARG A 222 0.87 -13.87 9.88
N LEU A 223 1.09 -12.72 9.23
CA LEU A 223 2.22 -11.84 9.52
C LEU A 223 1.75 -10.63 10.32
N PRO A 224 2.56 -10.14 11.28
CA PRO A 224 2.20 -8.99 12.06
C PRO A 224 2.08 -7.73 11.20
N SER A 225 1.06 -6.93 11.48
CA SER A 225 0.78 -5.64 10.86
C SER A 225 0.70 -4.55 11.93
N ALA A 226 1.10 -3.33 11.58
CA ALA A 226 0.97 -2.17 12.48
C ALA A 226 -0.48 -1.82 12.85
N ILE A 227 -1.44 -2.43 12.17
CA ILE A 227 -2.87 -2.26 12.45
C ILE A 227 -3.54 -3.55 12.95
N ASP A 228 -2.79 -4.61 13.24
CA ASP A 228 -3.36 -5.78 13.91
C ASP A 228 -4.01 -5.33 15.21
N GLU A 229 -5.22 -5.85 15.49
CA GLU A 229 -6.22 -5.42 16.49
C GLU A 229 -5.74 -5.31 17.96
N SER A 230 -4.44 -5.39 18.21
CA SER A 230 -3.76 -5.21 19.50
C SER A 230 -3.97 -3.86 20.21
N ARG A 231 -4.83 -2.97 19.70
CA ARG A 231 -5.33 -1.82 20.48
C ARG A 231 -6.83 -1.73 20.28
N ALA A 232 -7.62 -2.24 21.22
CA ALA A 232 -9.03 -1.88 21.30
C ALA A 232 -9.13 -0.35 21.28
N SER A 233 -9.98 0.19 20.40
CA SER A 233 -10.22 1.63 20.40
C SER A 233 -10.87 1.99 21.73
N ILE A 234 -10.30 2.95 22.44
CA ILE A 234 -10.82 3.43 23.73
C ILE A 234 -12.07 4.31 23.56
N ALA A 235 -12.33 4.77 22.34
CA ALA A 235 -13.58 5.43 21.96
C ALA A 235 -13.79 5.29 20.46
N SER A 236 -15.05 5.19 20.03
CA SER A 236 -15.40 5.09 18.60
C SER A 236 -16.75 5.73 18.29
N VAL A 237 -16.86 6.30 17.09
CA VAL A 237 -18.11 6.65 16.44
C VAL A 237 -18.19 5.87 15.12
N GLU A 238 -19.19 4.99 15.01
CA GLU A 238 -19.46 4.21 13.81
C GLU A 238 -20.55 4.90 12.98
N PHE A 239 -20.14 5.55 11.89
CA PHE A 239 -21.06 6.33 11.06
C PHE A 239 -22.06 5.42 10.32
N GLY A 240 -23.26 5.96 10.07
CA GLY A 240 -24.38 5.24 9.45
C GLY A 240 -25.08 4.24 10.37
N THR A 241 -24.68 4.13 11.64
CA THR A 241 -25.38 3.36 12.68
C THR A 241 -26.30 4.27 13.49
N LEU A 242 -27.31 3.69 14.17
CA LEU A 242 -28.23 4.46 15.03
C LEU A 242 -27.49 5.17 16.16
N GLU A 243 -26.55 4.48 16.80
CA GLU A 243 -25.72 5.02 17.88
C GLU A 243 -24.81 6.14 17.38
N GLY A 244 -24.14 5.93 16.25
CA GLY A 244 -23.26 6.93 15.65
C GLY A 244 -23.97 8.23 15.29
N ARG A 245 -25.25 8.18 14.86
CA ARG A 245 -26.05 9.37 14.53
C ARG A 245 -26.24 10.32 15.71
N ALA A 246 -26.39 9.78 16.93
CA ALA A 246 -26.56 10.60 18.13
C ALA A 246 -25.31 11.44 18.44
N ALA A 247 -24.15 11.03 17.93
CA ALA A 247 -22.89 11.75 18.08
C ALA A 247 -22.66 12.83 17.02
N LEU A 248 -23.50 12.96 15.99
CA LEU A 248 -23.23 13.84 14.85
C LEU A 248 -23.77 15.26 15.04
N GLY A 249 -22.94 16.26 14.74
CA GLY A 249 -23.31 17.68 14.71
C GLY A 249 -23.17 18.28 13.30
N GLY A 250 -24.12 19.13 12.90
CA GLY A 250 -24.18 19.72 11.56
C GLY A 250 -25.10 18.97 10.59
N ARG A 251 -24.92 19.16 9.28
CA ARG A 251 -25.82 18.58 8.26
C ARG A 251 -25.27 17.25 7.72
N TRP A 252 -25.95 16.16 8.06
CA TRP A 252 -25.59 14.80 7.65
C TRP A 252 -26.74 14.13 6.88
N SER A 253 -26.42 13.15 6.06
CA SER A 253 -27.38 12.23 5.45
C SER A 253 -26.81 10.83 5.46
N ASP A 254 -27.63 9.82 5.73
CA ASP A 254 -27.19 8.44 5.60
C ASP A 254 -27.11 8.04 4.14
N GLY A 255 -26.04 7.33 3.81
CA GLY A 255 -25.82 6.82 2.47
C GLY A 255 -26.42 5.44 2.27
N PRO A 256 -26.54 4.99 1.00
CA PRO A 256 -26.67 3.58 0.73
C PRO A 256 -25.49 2.83 1.38
N ARG A 257 -25.71 1.56 1.79
CA ARG A 257 -24.61 0.72 2.29
C ARG A 257 -23.51 0.63 1.24
N GLU A 258 -22.30 0.97 1.63
CA GLU A 258 -21.11 0.83 0.80
C GLU A 258 -20.46 -0.54 1.05
N PRO A 259 -19.55 -1.01 0.18
CA PRO A 259 -18.83 -2.28 0.39
C PRO A 259 -18.09 -2.38 1.74
N ILE A 260 -17.79 -1.24 2.37
CA ILE A 260 -17.16 -1.15 3.69
C ILE A 260 -18.15 -1.17 4.86
N GLY A 261 -19.45 -1.22 4.59
CA GLY A 261 -20.51 -1.14 5.60
C GLY A 261 -21.27 0.19 5.60
N PRO A 262 -21.96 0.51 6.71
CA PRO A 262 -22.80 1.70 6.83
C PRO A 262 -21.96 2.98 6.80
N VAL A 263 -22.49 4.05 6.21
CA VAL A 263 -21.78 5.33 6.05
C VAL A 263 -22.72 6.52 6.26
N SER A 264 -22.20 7.61 6.80
CA SER A 264 -22.88 8.91 6.84
C SER A 264 -22.14 9.91 5.95
N TRP A 265 -22.90 10.77 5.27
CA TRP A 265 -22.39 11.77 4.34
C TRP A 265 -22.56 13.17 4.91
N ALA A 266 -21.45 13.91 4.97
CA ALA A 266 -21.46 15.33 5.28
C ALA A 266 -22.09 16.12 4.12
N LEU A 267 -23.04 17.01 4.42
CA LEU A 267 -23.76 17.85 3.44
C LEU A 267 -23.34 19.33 3.49
N SER A 268 -22.36 19.67 4.34
CA SER A 268 -21.82 21.02 4.49
C SER A 268 -20.29 20.98 4.48
N SER A 269 -19.68 22.15 4.22
CA SER A 269 -18.23 22.35 4.29
C SER A 269 -17.67 22.23 5.70
N GLU A 270 -18.52 22.23 6.73
CA GLU A 270 -18.15 21.95 8.11
C GLU A 270 -19.18 21.04 8.78
N VAL A 271 -18.71 20.01 9.47
CA VAL A 271 -19.51 19.07 10.28
C VAL A 271 -18.71 18.62 11.50
N SER A 272 -19.35 18.04 12.51
CA SER A 272 -18.69 17.53 13.70
C SER A 272 -19.22 16.17 14.15
N ALA A 273 -18.41 15.47 14.95
CA ALA A 273 -18.80 14.29 15.68
C ALA A 273 -18.29 14.39 17.13
N THR A 274 -19.13 14.00 18.09
CA THR A 274 -18.78 13.96 19.51
C THR A 274 -18.23 12.59 19.86
N LEU A 275 -16.99 12.55 20.32
CA LEU A 275 -16.30 11.35 20.76
C LEU A 275 -16.27 11.31 22.29
N ARG A 276 -16.90 10.31 22.89
CA ARG A 276 -16.92 10.12 24.34
C ARG A 276 -15.76 9.23 24.80
N THR A 277 -14.98 9.70 25.76
CA THR A 277 -13.84 8.98 26.35
C THR A 277 -14.04 8.80 27.86
N GLU A 278 -13.77 7.60 28.37
CA GLU A 278 -13.93 7.31 29.81
C GLU A 278 -12.80 7.87 30.68
N GLN A 279 -11.63 8.07 30.09
CA GLN A 279 -10.42 8.57 30.73
C GLN A 279 -9.81 9.72 29.93
N GLU A 280 -8.98 10.53 30.58
CA GLU A 280 -8.13 11.49 29.87
C GLU A 280 -7.13 10.69 29.02
N ALA A 281 -7.20 10.88 27.70
CA ALA A 281 -6.59 9.95 26.76
C ALA A 281 -5.56 10.67 25.89
N ALA A 282 -4.30 10.25 25.97
CA ALA A 282 -3.33 10.54 24.92
C ALA A 282 -3.44 9.45 23.84
N GLY A 283 -3.75 9.84 22.60
CA GLY A 283 -4.00 8.85 21.58
C GLY A 283 -3.94 9.35 20.15
N VAL A 284 -4.16 8.43 19.24
CA VAL A 284 -4.23 8.69 17.79
C VAL A 284 -5.67 8.45 17.35
N LEU A 285 -6.26 9.48 16.76
CA LEU A 285 -7.54 9.41 16.08
C LEU A 285 -7.32 8.85 14.67
N LYS A 286 -8.02 7.77 14.36
CA LYS A 286 -8.11 7.18 13.02
C LYS A 286 -9.49 7.46 12.45
N ILE A 287 -9.52 8.07 11.27
CA ILE A 287 -10.75 8.53 10.62
C ILE A 287 -10.82 7.95 9.22
N MET A 288 -11.88 7.23 8.90
CA MET A 288 -12.09 6.64 7.58
C MET A 288 -13.09 7.47 6.78
N ILE A 289 -12.61 8.14 5.75
CA ILE A 289 -13.40 9.06 4.92
C ILE A 289 -13.07 8.95 3.43
N ARG A 290 -14.00 9.43 2.60
CA ARG A 290 -13.76 9.66 1.18
C ARG A 290 -14.56 10.84 0.62
N PRO A 291 -14.08 11.54 -0.41
CA PRO A 291 -14.89 12.49 -1.17
C PRO A 291 -15.88 11.78 -2.10
N ALA A 292 -17.04 12.39 -2.38
CA ALA A 292 -18.01 11.88 -3.34
C ALA A 292 -17.46 11.84 -4.77
N THR A 293 -17.83 10.81 -5.52
CA THR A 293 -17.41 10.56 -6.90
C THR A 293 -18.37 11.19 -7.92
N GLY A 294 -18.37 12.53 -8.03
CA GLY A 294 -19.11 13.27 -9.07
C GLY A 294 -18.24 13.71 -10.25
N ALA A 295 -18.83 13.99 -11.43
CA ALA A 295 -18.11 14.47 -12.62
C ALA A 295 -17.34 15.79 -12.36
N GLU A 296 -17.90 16.69 -11.55
CA GLU A 296 -17.24 17.93 -11.09
C GLU A 296 -16.06 17.65 -10.13
N ASN A 297 -16.17 16.61 -9.28
CA ASN A 297 -15.12 16.21 -8.33
C ASN A 297 -13.94 15.46 -8.97
N ARG A 298 -14.00 15.18 -10.29
CA ARG A 298 -12.90 14.51 -11.01
C ARG A 298 -11.67 15.40 -11.22
N ARG A 299 -11.71 16.69 -10.84
CA ARG A 299 -10.54 17.59 -10.94
C ARG A 299 -10.13 18.26 -9.61
N ARG A 300 -11.01 18.29 -8.62
CA ARG A 300 -10.78 19.01 -7.36
C ARG A 300 -9.92 18.20 -6.40
N CYS A 301 -8.85 18.79 -5.88
CA CYS A 301 -8.24 18.33 -4.66
C CYS A 301 -8.83 19.13 -3.52
N SER A 302 -9.56 18.47 -2.63
CA SER A 302 -10.13 19.11 -1.46
C SER A 302 -9.14 19.03 -0.31
N ARG A 303 -9.17 20.01 0.57
CA ARG A 303 -8.38 20.04 1.80
C ARG A 303 -9.29 19.80 2.99
N LEU A 304 -8.72 19.17 4.01
CA LEU A 304 -9.39 18.77 5.22
C LEU A 304 -8.61 19.31 6.42
N VAL A 305 -9.31 20.04 7.27
CA VAL A 305 -8.81 20.40 8.59
C VAL A 305 -9.63 19.61 9.62
N ILE A 306 -8.93 18.81 10.42
CA ILE A 306 -9.53 18.08 11.54
C ILE A 306 -9.14 18.84 12.80
N SER A 307 -10.12 19.30 13.56
CA SER A 307 -9.89 19.86 14.88
C SER A 307 -10.53 19.02 15.97
N VAL A 308 -9.87 18.98 17.11
CA VAL A 308 -10.29 18.26 18.31
C VAL A 308 -10.33 19.28 19.41
N ASN A 309 -11.53 19.57 19.91
CA ASN A 309 -11.78 20.65 20.85
C ASN A 309 -11.19 21.99 20.32
N GLU A 310 -10.24 22.58 21.04
CA GLU A 310 -9.57 23.85 20.67
C GLU A 310 -8.34 23.67 19.77
N TRP A 311 -7.88 22.44 19.55
CA TRP A 311 -6.69 22.17 18.75
C TRP A 311 -7.05 21.80 17.33
N ALA A 312 -6.38 22.40 16.34
CA ALA A 312 -6.51 22.04 14.94
C ALA A 312 -5.25 21.29 14.47
N ALA A 313 -5.46 20.16 13.81
CA ALA A 313 -4.40 19.52 13.04
C ALA A 313 -4.00 20.40 11.86
N PRO A 314 -2.75 20.27 11.36
CA PRO A 314 -2.37 20.84 10.09
C PRO A 314 -3.36 20.46 8.98
N GLU A 315 -3.45 21.28 7.95
CA GLU A 315 -4.31 21.02 6.79
C GLU A 315 -3.80 19.79 6.01
N ILE A 316 -4.68 18.82 5.73
CA ILE A 316 -4.35 17.57 5.05
C ILE A 316 -5.15 17.48 3.74
N ALA A 317 -4.58 16.86 2.71
CA ALA A 317 -5.31 16.61 1.47
C ALA A 317 -6.38 15.53 1.63
N LEU A 318 -7.61 15.82 1.20
CA LEU A 318 -8.70 14.86 1.08
C LEU A 318 -8.58 14.12 -0.26
N LEU A 319 -8.11 12.89 -0.20
CA LEU A 319 -7.73 12.08 -1.35
C LEU A 319 -8.88 11.17 -1.80
N ARG A 320 -8.80 10.71 -3.05
CA ARG A 320 -9.83 9.84 -3.63
C ARG A 320 -9.83 8.44 -3.01
N GLY A 321 -11.02 7.85 -3.04
CA GLY A 321 -11.28 6.52 -2.48
C GLY A 321 -11.37 6.59 -0.96
N TRP A 322 -11.67 5.44 -0.36
CA TRP A 322 -11.66 5.29 1.09
C TRP A 322 -10.22 5.36 1.61
N ARG A 323 -9.97 6.29 2.53
CA ARG A 323 -8.66 6.55 3.11
C ARG A 323 -8.78 6.70 4.62
N GLU A 324 -7.83 6.10 5.33
CA GLU A 324 -7.67 6.32 6.76
C GLU A 324 -6.72 7.50 7.01
N TYR A 325 -7.19 8.46 7.79
CA TYR A 325 -6.43 9.62 8.24
C TYR A 325 -6.10 9.47 9.71
N HIS A 326 -4.84 9.72 10.05
CA HIS A 326 -4.34 9.59 11.41
C HIS A 326 -3.98 10.97 11.95
N VAL A 327 -4.59 11.34 13.07
CA VAL A 327 -4.32 12.61 13.74
C VAL A 327 -3.98 12.31 15.20
N ALA A 328 -2.87 12.86 15.69
CA ALA A 328 -2.43 12.67 17.06
C ALA A 328 -2.47 14.01 17.80
N PRO A 329 -3.57 14.34 18.50
CA PRO A 329 -3.64 15.55 19.31
C PRO A 329 -2.53 15.56 20.38
N PRO A 330 -1.94 16.74 20.69
CA PRO A 330 -1.05 16.90 21.83
C PRO A 330 -1.70 16.43 23.14
N PRO A 331 -0.90 16.00 24.14
CA PRO A 331 -1.41 15.72 25.49
C PRO A 331 -2.22 16.90 26.04
N GLY A 332 -3.34 16.62 26.71
CA GLY A 332 -4.25 17.63 27.28
C GLY A 332 -5.33 18.17 26.33
N VAL A 333 -5.26 17.86 25.02
CA VAL A 333 -6.32 18.23 24.07
C VAL A 333 -7.57 17.36 24.26
N LEU A 334 -7.39 16.05 24.38
CA LEU A 334 -8.47 15.09 24.62
C LEU A 334 -8.76 15.04 26.12
N ARG A 335 -9.99 15.35 26.49
CA ARG A 335 -10.48 15.41 27.87
C ARG A 335 -11.32 14.17 28.19
N ARG A 336 -11.52 13.88 29.47
CA ARG A 336 -12.51 12.89 29.91
C ARG A 336 -13.92 13.38 29.57
N GLY A 337 -14.78 12.50 29.06
CA GLY A 337 -16.16 12.84 28.67
C GLY A 337 -16.27 13.17 27.18
N GLU A 338 -17.00 14.23 26.85
CA GLU A 338 -17.29 14.60 25.45
C GLU A 338 -16.15 15.41 24.83
N ASN A 339 -15.66 14.93 23.68
CA ASN A 339 -14.68 15.63 22.85
C ASN A 339 -15.30 15.92 21.49
N THR A 340 -15.28 17.18 21.05
CA THR A 340 -15.81 17.54 19.74
C THR A 340 -14.72 17.40 18.69
N VAL A 341 -14.93 16.51 17.71
CA VAL A 341 -14.08 16.41 16.52
C VAL A 341 -14.78 17.12 15.37
N ARG A 342 -14.23 18.24 14.91
CA ARG A 342 -14.77 19.01 13.76
C ARG A 342 -13.97 18.70 12.51
N PHE A 343 -14.69 18.62 11.39
CA PHE A 343 -14.17 18.37 10.06
C PHE A 343 -14.54 19.54 9.17
N ARG A 344 -13.55 20.28 8.68
CA ARG A 344 -13.74 21.38 7.74
C ARG A 344 -13.13 21.02 6.39
N PHE A 345 -13.91 21.18 5.34
CA PHE A 345 -13.53 20.91 3.96
C PHE A 345 -13.42 22.22 3.18
N ALA A 346 -12.28 22.42 2.54
CA ALA A 346 -12.03 23.56 1.66
C ALA A 346 -11.67 23.07 0.25
N ALA A 347 -12.01 23.88 -0.76
CA ALA A 347 -11.44 23.73 -2.11
C ALA A 347 -10.06 24.42 -2.16
N GLU A 348 -9.22 24.07 -3.15
CA GLU A 348 -7.96 24.78 -3.37
C GLU A 348 -8.20 26.26 -3.75
N PRO A 349 -7.25 27.18 -3.44
CA PRO A 349 -7.31 28.56 -3.90
C PRO A 349 -7.38 28.62 -5.44
N GLY A 350 -8.37 29.33 -5.98
CA GLY A 350 -8.61 29.45 -7.42
C GLY A 350 -9.68 28.50 -7.98
N GLU A 351 -10.25 27.64 -7.15
CA GLU A 351 -11.40 26.81 -7.51
C GLU A 351 -12.68 27.39 -6.89
N ALA A 352 -13.76 27.49 -7.67
CA ALA A 352 -15.01 28.11 -7.21
C ALA A 352 -15.47 27.49 -5.88
N PRO A 353 -15.88 28.31 -4.88
CA PRO A 353 -16.31 27.79 -3.59
C PRO A 353 -17.38 26.74 -3.81
N PRO A 354 -17.41 25.67 -3.00
CA PRO A 354 -18.51 24.73 -3.06
C PRO A 354 -19.80 25.53 -2.94
N THR A 355 -20.75 25.30 -3.85
CA THR A 355 -22.14 25.68 -3.62
C THR A 355 -22.55 25.13 -2.25
N ALA A 356 -23.66 25.60 -1.65
CA ALA A 356 -24.15 25.00 -0.40
C ALA A 356 -24.45 23.48 -0.50
N SER A 357 -24.31 22.89 -1.70
CA SER A 357 -24.39 21.48 -2.09
C SER A 357 -23.04 20.83 -2.52
N GLY A 358 -21.93 21.57 -2.44
CA GLY A 358 -20.63 21.21 -3.01
C GLY A 358 -19.77 20.34 -2.09
N GLY A 359 -19.85 19.03 -2.30
CA GLY A 359 -18.89 18.05 -1.77
C GLY A 359 -19.46 17.20 -0.65
N ARG A 360 -20.23 16.17 -1.01
CA ARG A 360 -20.57 15.09 -0.08
C ARG A 360 -19.29 14.35 0.32
N VAL A 361 -18.92 14.35 1.60
CA VAL A 361 -17.80 13.53 2.12
C VAL A 361 -18.41 12.38 2.92
N GLY A 362 -18.07 11.15 2.55
CA GLY A 362 -18.55 9.95 3.22
C GLY A 362 -17.63 9.60 4.39
N PHE A 363 -18.23 9.23 5.52
CA PHE A 363 -17.57 8.82 6.74
C PHE A 363 -17.98 7.40 7.10
N ARG A 364 -17.02 6.60 7.58
CA ARG A 364 -17.25 5.22 8.02
C ARG A 364 -17.04 5.02 9.51
N TYR A 365 -15.89 5.43 10.04
CA TYR A 365 -15.59 5.39 11.47
C TYR A 365 -14.66 6.53 11.87
N LEU A 366 -14.75 6.90 13.14
CA LEU A 366 -13.83 7.74 13.90
C LEU A 366 -13.46 6.95 15.15
N ARG A 367 -12.19 6.59 15.32
CA ARG A 367 -11.74 5.74 16.43
C ARG A 367 -10.53 6.33 17.10
N LEU A 368 -10.52 6.33 18.42
CA LEU A 368 -9.37 6.75 19.23
C LEU A 368 -8.63 5.51 19.72
N TYR A 369 -7.32 5.49 19.47
CA TYR A 369 -6.43 4.44 19.92
C TYR A 369 -5.43 5.01 20.93
N PRO A 370 -5.08 4.26 21.99
CA PRO A 370 -4.04 4.69 22.92
C PRO A 370 -2.70 4.83 22.20
N ARG A 371 -1.92 5.85 22.58
CA ARG A 371 -0.51 5.98 22.18
C ARG A 371 0.26 4.81 22.83
N ALA A 372 1.09 4.11 22.06
CA ALA A 372 2.03 3.13 22.63
C ALA A 372 3.28 3.85 23.09
#